data_AF-A0A836B7X2-F1
#
_entry.id   AF-A0A836B7X2-F1
#
_cell.length_a   1.000
_cell.length_b   1.000
_cell.length_c   1.000
_cell.angle_alpha   90.00
_cell.angle_beta   90.00
_cell.angle_gamma   90.00
#
_symmetry.space_group_name_H-M   'P 1'
#
loop_
_entity.id
_entity.type
_entity.pdbx_description
1 polymer ?
#
loop_
_entity_poly.entity_id
_entity_poly.type
_entity_poly.pdbx_seq_one_letter_code
_entity_poly.pdbx_strand_id
1 'polypeptide(L)'
;MTRAEEDRLRRQIAILTQFKDLLRNESSVASQTVAVFSELLDEVVLDVAQEVHREAHTGRLPLPADWELERAQAVAGAAGQLVGVGAAANGVAHAGSVLSGTAAAAGGAAATGAAAAAAAPPAARGGRGGPVDVFGQSHPAKATDVVTCRNCGRQVQAGSFAPHLEKCMGKGRAAARAASRRIAAGLS
;
A
#
# COMPACT_ATOMS: atom_id res chain seq x y z
N MET A 1 -23.50 -54.52 10.37
CA MET A 1 -22.13 -54.54 9.81
C MET A 1 -21.75 -55.98 9.53
N THR A 2 -21.34 -56.28 8.30
CA THR A 2 -20.83 -57.60 7.94
C THR A 2 -19.37 -57.73 8.40
N ARG A 3 -18.91 -58.93 8.79
CA ARG A 3 -17.49 -59.14 9.19
C ARG A 3 -16.51 -58.71 8.09
N ALA A 4 -16.90 -58.85 6.82
CA ALA A 4 -16.10 -58.40 5.69
C ALA A 4 -15.94 -56.85 5.65
N GLU A 5 -16.98 -56.09 5.98
CA GLU A 5 -16.90 -54.63 6.14
C GLU A 5 -15.99 -54.24 7.31
N GLU A 6 -16.11 -54.95 8.44
CA GLU A 6 -15.28 -54.73 9.63
C GLU A 6 -13.79 -54.95 9.32
N ASP A 7 -13.46 -56.03 8.62
CA ASP A 7 -12.08 -56.33 8.22
C ASP A 7 -11.55 -55.32 7.18
N ARG A 8 -12.39 -54.85 6.26
CA ARG A 8 -12.03 -53.78 5.31
C ARG A 8 -11.69 -52.48 6.03
N LEU A 9 -12.53 -52.07 6.97
CA LEU A 9 -12.33 -50.84 7.75
C LEU A 9 -11.08 -50.96 8.62
N ARG A 10 -10.83 -52.10 9.26
CA ARG A 10 -9.60 -52.35 10.02
C ARG A 10 -8.35 -52.19 9.16
N ARG A 11 -8.34 -52.71 7.94
CA ARG A 11 -7.22 -52.53 7.00
C ARG A 11 -7.03 -51.07 6.60
N GLN A 12 -8.11 -50.35 6.30
CA GLN A 12 -8.02 -48.93 5.96
C GLN A 12 -7.52 -48.08 7.12
N ILE A 13 -8.02 -48.31 8.34
CA ILE A 13 -7.55 -47.62 9.55
C ILE A 13 -6.08 -47.91 9.79
N ALA A 14 -5.63 -49.17 9.61
CA ALA A 14 -4.23 -49.53 9.76
C ALA A 14 -3.31 -48.75 8.79
N ILE A 15 -3.69 -48.67 7.51
CA ILE A 15 -2.95 -47.92 6.48
C ILE A 15 -2.89 -46.43 6.84
N LEU A 16 -4.04 -45.83 7.19
CA LEU A 16 -4.10 -44.41 7.56
C LEU A 16 -3.28 -44.11 8.82
N THR A 17 -3.28 -45.02 9.79
CA THR A 17 -2.48 -44.89 11.02
C THR A 17 -0.99 -44.96 10.71
N GLN A 18 -0.57 -45.91 9.86
CA GLN A 18 0.82 -46.02 9.41
C GLN A 18 1.28 -44.75 8.67
N PHE A 19 0.48 -44.24 7.74
CA PHE A 19 0.81 -43.02 7.02
C PHE A 19 0.87 -41.80 7.95
N LYS A 20 -0.06 -41.70 8.89
CA LYS A 20 -0.06 -40.65 9.93
C LYS A 20 1.21 -40.70 10.78
N ASP A 21 1.66 -41.89 11.17
CA ASP A 21 2.89 -42.05 11.96
C ASP A 21 4.13 -41.66 11.15
N LEU A 22 4.16 -41.95 9.84
CA LEU A 22 5.20 -41.43 8.95
C LEU A 22 5.21 -39.90 8.93
N LEU A 23 4.06 -39.25 8.74
CA LEU A 23 4.00 -37.78 8.72
C LEU A 23 4.35 -37.14 10.07
N ARG A 24 4.01 -37.78 11.19
CA ARG A 24 4.36 -37.32 12.54
C ARG A 24 5.85 -37.37 12.85
N ASN A 25 6.57 -38.30 12.22
CA ASN A 25 8.01 -38.38 12.40
C ASN A 25 8.71 -37.38 11.45
N GLU A 26 9.24 -36.30 12.02
CA GLU A 26 9.95 -35.23 11.29
C GLU A 26 11.18 -35.73 10.52
N SER A 27 11.81 -36.81 10.99
CA SER A 27 12.95 -37.43 10.31
C SER A 27 12.55 -38.36 9.15
N SER A 28 11.24 -38.62 8.97
CA SER A 28 10.77 -39.49 7.90
C SER A 28 10.86 -38.80 6.54
N VAL A 29 11.10 -39.60 5.50
CA VAL A 29 11.11 -39.10 4.11
C VAL A 29 9.78 -38.45 3.75
N ALA A 30 8.65 -39.01 4.20
CA ALA A 30 7.32 -38.46 3.91
C ALA A 30 7.14 -37.07 4.54
N SER A 31 7.55 -36.89 5.80
CA SER A 31 7.46 -35.62 6.51
C SER A 31 8.38 -34.57 5.89
N GLN A 32 9.64 -34.93 5.60
CA GLN A 32 10.60 -34.04 4.92
C GLN A 32 10.15 -33.65 3.51
N THR A 33 9.59 -34.59 2.75
CA THR A 33 9.08 -34.31 1.40
C THR A 33 7.95 -33.29 1.45
N VAL A 34 6.99 -33.47 2.36
CA VAL A 34 5.89 -32.50 2.55
C VAL A 34 6.42 -31.14 3.01
N ALA A 35 7.39 -31.11 3.92
CA ALA A 35 8.00 -29.87 4.40
C ALA A 35 8.65 -29.08 3.25
N VAL A 36 9.49 -29.73 2.44
CA VAL A 36 10.15 -29.10 1.28
C VAL A 36 9.12 -28.60 0.25
N PHE A 37 8.06 -29.37 0.00
CA PHE A 37 6.99 -28.90 -0.90
C PHE A 37 6.23 -27.71 -0.32
N SER A 38 6.00 -27.67 1.00
CA SER A 38 5.37 -26.51 1.65
C SER A 38 6.22 -25.26 1.48
N GLU A 39 7.52 -25.36 1.76
CA GLU A 39 8.47 -24.25 1.60
C GLU A 39 8.51 -23.74 0.15
N LEU A 40 8.59 -24.66 -0.82
CA LEU A 40 8.59 -24.30 -2.24
C LEU A 40 7.26 -23.64 -2.68
N LEU A 41 6.13 -24.15 -2.20
CA LEU A 41 4.83 -23.57 -2.50
C LEU A 41 4.70 -22.18 -1.89
N ASP A 42 5.19 -21.95 -0.69
CA ASP A 42 5.17 -20.64 -0.04
C ASP A 42 6.00 -19.61 -0.83
N GLU A 43 7.18 -19.99 -1.32
CA GLU A 43 8.00 -19.13 -2.19
C GLU A 43 7.27 -18.79 -3.51
N VAL A 44 6.71 -19.79 -4.19
CA VAL A 44 5.96 -19.59 -5.45
C VAL A 44 4.73 -18.73 -5.24
N VAL A 45 3.98 -18.96 -4.15
CA VAL A 45 2.80 -18.16 -3.80
C VAL A 45 3.19 -16.72 -3.52
N LEU A 46 4.31 -16.50 -2.82
CA LEU A 46 4.80 -15.15 -2.53
C LEU A 46 5.19 -14.40 -3.80
N ASP A 47 5.92 -15.04 -4.72
CA ASP A 47 6.30 -14.45 -6.00
C ASP A 47 5.08 -14.06 -6.84
N VAL A 48 4.11 -14.98 -6.95
CA VAL A 48 2.85 -14.71 -7.66
C VAL A 48 2.08 -13.57 -6.99
N ALA A 49 1.99 -13.56 -5.65
CA ALA A 49 1.29 -12.51 -4.93
C ALA A 49 1.95 -11.13 -5.13
N GLN A 50 3.28 -11.06 -5.11
CA GLN A 50 4.02 -9.82 -5.35
C GLN A 50 3.85 -9.33 -6.79
N GLU A 51 3.90 -10.23 -7.76
CA GLU A 51 3.69 -9.89 -9.17
C GLU A 51 2.25 -9.38 -9.41
N VAL A 52 1.24 -10.10 -8.92
CA VAL A 52 -0.16 -9.68 -9.00
C VAL A 52 -0.37 -8.32 -8.31
N HIS A 53 0.25 -8.10 -7.15
CA HIS A 53 0.18 -6.81 -6.46
C HIS A 53 0.82 -5.68 -7.29
N ARG A 54 1.97 -5.94 -7.93
CA ARG A 54 2.65 -5.00 -8.82
C ARG A 54 1.79 -4.65 -10.03
N GLU A 55 1.18 -5.65 -10.67
CA GLU A 55 0.31 -5.44 -11.83
C GLU A 55 -0.98 -4.70 -11.45
N ALA A 56 -1.57 -4.99 -10.29
CA ALA A 56 -2.73 -4.28 -9.76
C ALA A 56 -2.39 -2.81 -9.44
N HIS A 57 -1.21 -2.53 -8.87
CA HIS A 57 -0.79 -1.17 -8.57
C HIS A 57 -0.47 -0.35 -9.83
N THR A 58 0.05 -1.00 -10.87
CA THR A 58 0.36 -0.38 -12.17
C THR A 58 -0.83 -0.34 -13.12
N GLY A 59 -1.99 -0.87 -12.72
CA GLY A 59 -3.22 -0.88 -13.52
C GLY A 59 -3.17 -1.80 -14.75
N ARG A 60 -2.23 -2.76 -14.77
CA ARG A 60 -2.05 -3.73 -15.85
C ARG A 60 -2.89 -4.99 -15.67
N LEU A 61 -3.24 -5.30 -14.44
CA LEU A 61 -4.10 -6.44 -14.14
C LEU A 61 -5.57 -6.02 -14.38
N PRO A 62 -6.30 -6.69 -15.27
CA PRO A 62 -7.70 -6.40 -15.52
C PRO A 62 -8.50 -7.16 -14.49
N LEU A 63 -8.76 -6.54 -13.34
CA LEU A 63 -9.65 -7.18 -12.39
C LEU A 63 -11.13 -6.73 -12.59
N PRO A 64 -12.12 -7.59 -12.25
CA PRO A 64 -13.56 -7.38 -12.53
C PRO A 64 -14.23 -6.11 -11.94
N ALA A 65 -15.48 -5.75 -12.24
CA ALA A 65 -15.99 -4.46 -11.72
C ALA A 65 -16.24 -4.42 -10.19
N ASP A 66 -16.32 -5.60 -9.55
CA ASP A 66 -16.74 -5.81 -8.16
C ASP A 66 -15.61 -5.69 -7.12
N TRP A 67 -14.45 -6.29 -7.35
CA TRP A 67 -13.27 -6.14 -6.48
C TRP A 67 -12.68 -4.70 -6.50
N GLU A 68 -12.97 -3.87 -7.50
CA GLU A 68 -12.54 -2.45 -7.51
C GLU A 68 -13.18 -1.65 -6.38
N LEU A 69 -14.45 -1.95 -6.07
CA LEU A 69 -15.20 -1.36 -4.97
C LEU A 69 -14.61 -1.79 -3.62
N GLU A 70 -14.28 -3.07 -3.46
CA GLU A 70 -13.64 -3.62 -2.26
C GLU A 70 -12.21 -3.06 -2.08
N ARG A 71 -11.45 -2.88 -3.17
CA ARG A 71 -10.11 -2.29 -3.12
C ARG A 71 -10.14 -0.81 -2.72
N ALA A 72 -11.09 -0.03 -3.24
CA ALA A 72 -11.29 1.35 -2.83
C ALA A 72 -11.60 1.44 -1.32
N GLN A 73 -12.39 0.50 -0.79
CA GLN A 73 -12.72 0.40 0.63
C GLN A 73 -11.52 -0.05 1.49
N ALA A 74 -10.72 -1.00 1.03
CA ALA A 74 -9.54 -1.49 1.75
C ALA A 74 -8.43 -0.43 1.84
N VAL A 75 -8.19 0.33 0.77
CA VAL A 75 -7.21 1.45 0.77
C VAL A 75 -7.70 2.61 1.65
N ALA A 76 -9.01 2.86 1.70
CA ALA A 76 -9.61 3.82 2.63
C ALA A 76 -9.47 3.37 4.10
N GLY A 77 -9.58 2.06 4.39
CA GLY A 77 -9.40 1.48 5.72
C GLY A 77 -7.97 1.59 6.25
N ALA A 78 -6.95 1.44 5.39
CA ALA A 78 -5.55 1.56 5.78
C ALA A 78 -5.14 3.01 6.12
N ALA A 79 -5.81 4.02 5.55
CA ALA A 79 -5.59 5.43 5.89
C ALA A 79 -6.23 5.83 7.24
N GLY A 80 -7.26 5.10 7.70
CA GLY A 80 -7.95 5.35 8.97
C GLY A 80 -7.26 4.78 10.22
N GLN A 81 -6.33 3.82 10.06
CA GLN A 81 -5.72 3.09 11.17
C GLN A 81 -4.28 3.56 11.50
N LEU A 82 -3.96 4.83 11.20
CA LEU A 82 -2.74 5.48 11.69
C LEU A 82 -3.03 6.69 12.61
N VAL A 83 -4.29 6.86 13.02
CA VAL A 83 -4.68 7.79 14.09
C VAL A 83 -5.21 6.98 15.26
N GLY A 84 -4.34 6.56 16.19
CA GLY A 84 -4.82 6.07 17.50
C GLY A 84 -4.12 4.88 18.15
N VAL A 85 -2.80 4.71 18.03
CA VAL A 85 -2.06 3.93 19.06
C VAL A 85 -1.17 4.88 19.83
N GLY A 86 -1.82 5.72 20.64
CA GLY A 86 -1.17 6.48 21.69
C GLY A 86 -0.72 5.53 22.79
N ALA A 87 0.58 5.59 23.09
CA ALA A 87 1.25 4.85 24.14
C ALA A 87 0.55 4.98 25.50
N ALA A 88 0.32 3.83 26.14
CA ALA A 88 0.03 3.78 27.57
C ALA A 88 1.30 4.11 28.35
N ALA A 89 1.35 5.29 28.96
CA ALA A 89 2.29 5.62 30.03
C ALA A 89 1.58 6.45 31.12
N ASN A 90 1.78 6.00 32.35
CA ASN A 90 1.30 6.51 33.63
C ASN A 90 1.27 8.03 33.82
N GLY A 91 0.30 8.52 34.60
CA GLY A 91 0.53 9.63 35.54
C GLY A 91 -0.51 10.76 35.60
N VAL A 92 -1.46 10.63 36.54
CA VAL A 92 -2.08 11.65 37.45
C VAL A 92 -2.27 13.14 37.06
N ALA A 93 -3.51 13.60 37.34
CA ALA A 93 -3.97 14.97 37.70
C ALA A 93 -3.98 16.04 36.58
N HIS A 94 -4.92 16.98 36.45
CA HIS A 94 -5.88 17.57 37.40
C HIS A 94 -7.07 18.24 36.64
N ALA A 95 -8.18 18.47 37.35
CA ALA A 95 -9.38 19.15 36.88
C ALA A 95 -9.24 20.70 36.86
N GLY A 96 -10.01 21.36 35.97
CA GLY A 96 -10.23 22.81 35.91
C GLY A 96 -10.53 23.26 34.47
N SER A 97 -11.80 23.29 34.01
CA SER A 97 -12.75 24.42 34.13
C SER A 97 -12.18 25.75 33.64
N VAL A 98 -12.58 26.26 32.47
CA VAL A 98 -13.56 27.37 32.27
C VAL A 98 -13.61 27.86 30.81
N LEU A 99 -14.72 28.51 30.51
CA LEU A 99 -15.32 28.91 29.22
C LEU A 99 -14.70 30.15 28.56
N SER A 100 -14.84 30.27 27.23
CA SER A 100 -15.31 31.44 26.45
C SER A 100 -14.78 31.34 25.01
N GLY A 101 -15.62 31.19 23.97
CA GLY A 101 -16.31 32.29 23.26
C GLY A 101 -15.34 32.91 22.23
N THR A 102 -15.58 32.98 20.92
CA THR A 102 -16.79 33.35 20.18
C THR A 102 -16.74 32.88 18.71
N ALA A 103 -17.94 32.75 18.14
CA ALA A 103 -18.26 32.36 16.77
C ALA A 103 -17.80 33.32 15.67
N ALA A 104 -17.64 32.78 14.45
CA ALA A 104 -18.08 33.42 13.21
C ALA A 104 -18.45 32.37 12.14
N ALA A 105 -19.71 32.45 11.70
CA ALA A 105 -20.30 31.81 10.51
C ALA A 105 -19.57 32.27 9.23
N ALA A 106 -19.73 31.73 8.02
CA ALA A 106 -20.76 30.95 7.31
C ALA A 106 -20.03 30.26 6.13
N GLY A 107 -20.55 29.33 5.34
CA GLY A 107 -21.89 28.78 5.15
C GLY A 107 -21.76 27.64 4.13
N GLY A 108 -22.61 26.63 4.25
CA GLY A 108 -22.62 25.49 3.34
C GLY A 108 -23.33 25.77 2.03
N ALA A 109 -22.99 24.97 1.01
CA ALA A 109 -23.91 24.63 -0.07
C ALA A 109 -23.67 23.18 -0.45
N ALA A 110 -24.70 22.37 -0.23
CA ALA A 110 -24.82 21.02 -0.71
C ALA A 110 -24.82 21.00 -2.25
N ALA A 111 -24.16 20.02 -2.85
CA ALA A 111 -24.42 19.61 -4.22
C ALA A 111 -24.62 18.09 -4.26
N THR A 112 -25.86 17.74 -4.52
CA THR A 112 -26.40 16.42 -4.84
C THR A 112 -25.68 15.78 -6.03
N GLY A 113 -25.54 14.45 -6.01
CA GLY A 113 -25.02 13.68 -7.13
C GLY A 113 -25.97 13.65 -8.33
N ALA A 114 -25.39 13.61 -9.53
CA ALA A 114 -25.93 12.93 -10.69
C ALA A 114 -24.80 12.74 -11.72
N ALA A 115 -24.74 11.54 -12.28
CA ALA A 115 -23.81 11.11 -13.29
C ALA A 115 -23.83 12.02 -14.53
N ALA A 116 -22.64 12.34 -15.05
CA ALA A 116 -22.46 12.80 -16.41
C ALA A 116 -21.17 12.19 -16.97
N ALA A 117 -21.38 11.30 -17.94
CA ALA A 117 -20.61 11.09 -19.15
C ALA A 117 -19.08 11.26 -19.12
N ALA A 118 -18.42 10.21 -19.62
CA ALA A 118 -17.07 10.21 -20.16
C ALA A 118 -16.67 11.58 -20.75
N ALA A 119 -15.91 12.33 -19.97
CA ALA A 119 -15.19 13.49 -20.47
C ALA A 119 -13.98 12.95 -21.24
N ALA A 120 -14.17 12.80 -22.56
CA ALA A 120 -13.06 12.77 -23.50
C ALA A 120 -12.09 13.92 -23.15
N PRO A 121 -10.77 13.69 -23.17
CA PRO A 121 -9.82 14.78 -22.94
C PRO A 121 -10.05 15.87 -24.00
N PRO A 122 -9.93 17.17 -23.63
CA PRO A 122 -10.11 18.24 -24.58
C PRO A 122 -9.10 18.05 -25.72
N ALA A 123 -9.62 17.92 -26.95
CA ALA A 123 -8.83 17.90 -28.17
C ALA A 123 -7.96 19.16 -28.21
N ALA A 124 -6.72 19.04 -27.75
CA ALA A 124 -5.74 20.10 -27.82
C ALA A 124 -5.38 20.28 -29.29
N ARG A 125 -5.89 21.38 -29.83
CA ARG A 125 -5.61 21.90 -31.17
C ARG A 125 -4.09 21.95 -31.40
N GLY A 126 -3.70 21.54 -32.61
CA GLY A 126 -2.34 21.25 -33.03
C GLY A 126 -1.27 22.25 -32.58
N GLY A 127 -0.24 21.70 -31.94
CA GLY A 127 1.09 22.27 -31.83
C GLY A 127 2.07 21.50 -32.71
N ARG A 128 2.91 22.22 -33.45
CA ARG A 128 3.74 21.72 -34.56
C ARG A 128 4.82 20.72 -34.09
N GLY A 129 4.76 19.49 -34.60
CA GLY A 129 5.91 18.69 -35.05
C GLY A 129 7.03 18.32 -34.06
N GLY A 130 6.73 17.98 -32.81
CA GLY A 130 7.68 17.30 -31.92
C GLY A 130 7.58 15.76 -32.02
N PRO A 131 8.59 15.00 -31.55
CA PRO A 131 8.46 13.56 -31.42
C PRO A 131 7.23 13.22 -30.58
N VAL A 132 6.34 12.43 -31.18
CA VAL A 132 5.04 12.06 -30.60
C VAL A 132 5.25 10.77 -29.79
N ASP A 133 4.69 10.71 -28.59
CA ASP A 133 4.72 9.50 -27.76
C ASP A 133 3.89 8.36 -28.38
N VAL A 134 4.03 7.14 -27.86
CA VAL A 134 3.30 5.92 -28.25
C VAL A 134 1.78 6.13 -28.33
N PHE A 135 1.23 7.10 -27.59
CA PHE A 135 -0.19 7.45 -27.56
C PHE A 135 -0.62 8.60 -28.48
N GLY A 136 0.23 9.06 -29.39
CA GLY A 136 -0.15 10.14 -30.31
C GLY A 136 -0.15 11.54 -29.69
N GLN A 137 0.30 11.68 -28.43
CA GLN A 137 0.37 12.96 -27.73
C GLN A 137 1.74 13.63 -27.94
N SER A 138 1.73 14.92 -28.27
CA SER A 138 2.96 15.71 -28.36
C SER A 138 3.31 16.27 -26.98
N HIS A 139 4.37 15.76 -26.35
CA HIS A 139 4.87 16.34 -25.10
C HIS A 139 5.74 17.58 -25.38
N PRO A 140 5.60 18.66 -24.60
CA PRO A 140 6.47 19.82 -24.74
C PRO A 140 7.92 19.42 -24.42
N ALA A 141 8.88 19.96 -25.19
CA ALA A 141 10.30 19.66 -25.02
C ALA A 141 10.86 20.00 -23.63
N LYS A 142 10.15 20.80 -22.84
CA LYS A 142 10.45 21.09 -21.44
C LYS A 142 9.25 20.73 -20.58
N ALA A 143 9.44 19.81 -19.65
CA ALA A 143 8.43 19.41 -18.68
C ALA A 143 8.28 20.48 -17.59
N THR A 144 7.36 21.43 -17.81
CA THR A 144 7.02 22.55 -16.90
C THR A 144 5.87 22.22 -15.93
N ASP A 145 5.45 20.97 -15.88
CA ASP A 145 4.39 20.56 -14.97
C ASP A 145 4.89 20.60 -13.52
N VAL A 146 4.09 21.15 -12.62
CA VAL A 146 4.45 21.30 -11.22
C VAL A 146 3.95 20.10 -10.43
N VAL A 147 4.87 19.38 -9.79
CA VAL A 147 4.58 18.21 -8.98
C VAL A 147 4.96 18.48 -7.53
N THR A 148 4.09 18.09 -6.59
CA THR A 148 4.35 18.22 -5.16
C THR A 148 5.29 17.11 -4.69
N CYS A 149 6.45 17.48 -4.14
CA CYS A 149 7.37 16.52 -3.54
C CYS A 149 6.77 15.90 -2.27
N ARG A 150 6.56 14.58 -2.28
CA ARG A 150 5.99 13.83 -1.14
C ARG A 150 6.88 13.79 0.11
N ASN A 151 8.15 14.17 0.01
CA ASN A 151 9.09 14.18 1.15
C ASN A 151 9.18 15.54 1.86
N CYS A 152 9.00 16.67 1.15
CA CYS A 152 9.11 18.00 1.76
C CYS A 152 7.90 18.92 1.52
N GLY A 153 6.88 18.47 0.79
CA GLY A 153 5.66 19.22 0.48
C GLY A 153 5.87 20.40 -0.48
N ARG A 154 7.09 20.64 -0.99
CA ARG A 154 7.34 21.74 -1.92
C ARG A 154 6.86 21.40 -3.32
N GLN A 155 6.32 22.40 -3.99
CA GLN A 155 6.02 22.36 -5.41
C GLN A 155 7.33 22.44 -6.21
N VAL A 156 7.57 21.47 -7.09
CA VAL A 156 8.80 21.35 -7.88
C VAL A 156 8.42 21.08 -9.33
N GLN A 157 9.10 21.73 -10.27
CA GLN A 157 8.91 21.49 -11.70
C GLN A 157 9.38 20.07 -12.06
N ALA A 158 8.61 19.35 -12.87
CA ALA A 158 8.89 17.97 -13.27
C ALA A 158 10.32 17.80 -13.83
N GLY A 159 10.77 18.74 -14.68
CA GLY A 159 12.14 18.74 -15.22
C GLY A 159 13.27 18.95 -14.20
N SER A 160 12.96 19.39 -12.98
CA SER A 160 13.91 19.63 -11.89
C SER A 160 13.72 18.70 -10.68
N PHE A 161 12.86 17.70 -10.82
CA PHE A 161 12.55 16.80 -9.71
C PHE A 161 13.76 15.96 -9.30
N ALA A 162 14.56 15.47 -10.26
CA ALA A 162 15.79 14.73 -9.98
C ALA A 162 16.84 15.54 -9.17
N PRO A 163 17.28 16.74 -9.59
CA PRO A 163 18.20 17.55 -8.79
C PRO A 163 17.57 18.02 -7.47
N HIS A 164 16.24 18.12 -7.40
CA HIS A 164 15.55 18.34 -6.13
C HIS A 164 15.67 17.13 -5.20
N LEU A 165 15.43 15.90 -5.67
CA LEU A 165 15.53 14.67 -4.87
C LEU A 165 16.94 14.47 -4.32
N GLU A 166 17.99 14.75 -5.09
CA GLU A 166 19.37 14.71 -4.60
C GLU A 166 19.58 15.63 -3.39
N LYS A 167 18.93 16.81 -3.39
CA LYS A 167 19.02 17.79 -2.31
C LYS A 167 18.03 17.51 -1.17
N CYS A 168 16.86 16.94 -1.48
CA CYS A 168 15.75 16.68 -0.55
C CYS A 168 15.93 15.36 0.20
N MET A 169 16.44 14.33 -0.48
CA MET A 169 16.75 13.01 0.08
C MET A 169 18.23 12.86 0.46
N GLY A 170 19.09 13.82 0.10
CA GLY A 170 20.48 13.92 0.58
C GLY A 170 20.56 14.31 2.06
N LYS A 171 19.93 13.49 2.91
CA LYS A 171 19.57 13.59 4.34
C LYS A 171 20.65 14.07 5.33
N GLY A 172 21.83 14.49 4.89
CA GLY A 172 22.80 15.17 5.74
C GLY A 172 22.53 16.68 5.91
N ARG A 173 22.08 17.38 4.87
CA ARG A 173 22.12 18.86 4.88
C ARG A 173 20.97 19.53 5.64
N ALA A 174 19.78 18.94 5.67
CA ALA A 174 18.65 19.48 6.44
C ALA A 174 18.80 19.22 7.95
N ALA A 175 19.22 18.00 8.32
CA ALA A 175 19.54 17.63 9.69
C ALA A 175 20.75 18.42 10.22
N ALA A 176 21.84 18.53 9.45
CA ALA A 176 23.00 19.36 9.81
C ALA A 176 22.61 20.83 10.00
N ARG A 177 21.80 21.41 9.11
CA ARG A 177 21.33 22.80 9.28
C ARG A 177 20.41 22.97 10.48
N ALA A 178 19.59 21.97 10.81
CA ALA A 178 18.75 21.98 12.01
C ALA A 178 19.60 21.89 13.29
N ALA A 179 20.61 21.02 13.31
CA ALA A 179 21.58 20.92 14.39
C ALA A 179 22.41 22.20 14.55
N SER A 180 22.95 22.76 13.46
CA SER A 180 23.69 24.04 13.48
C SER A 180 22.84 25.20 13.98
N ARG A 181 21.52 25.23 13.67
CA ARG A 181 20.60 26.23 14.23
C ARG A 181 20.37 26.04 15.72
N ARG A 182 20.28 24.80 16.21
CA ARG A 182 20.15 24.50 17.65
C ARG A 182 21.40 24.91 18.43
N ILE A 183 22.59 24.60 17.88
CA ILE A 183 23.89 25.00 18.43
C ILE A 183 24.02 26.53 18.45
N ALA A 184 23.66 27.22 17.36
CA ALA A 184 23.70 28.68 17.30
C ALA A 184 22.66 29.36 18.21
N ALA A 185 21.53 28.70 18.48
CA ALA A 185 20.50 29.17 19.42
C ALA A 185 20.77 28.77 20.88
N GLY A 186 21.88 28.07 21.18
CA GLY A 186 22.25 27.67 22.54
C GLY A 186 21.36 26.60 23.18
N LEU A 187 20.52 25.91 22.41
CA LEU A 187 19.73 24.78 22.89
C LEU A 187 20.45 23.47 22.54
N SER A 188 21.21 22.95 23.51
CA SER A 188 21.75 21.59 23.49
C SER A 188 20.85 20.65 24.29
#